data_AF-A0A1S9B413-F1
#
_entry.id   AF-A0A1S9B413-F1
#
_cell.length_a   1.000
_cell.length_b   1.000
_cell.length_c   1.000
_cell.angle_alpha   90.00
_cell.angle_beta   90.00
_cell.angle_gamma   90.00
#
_symmetry.space_group_name_H-M   'P 1'
#
loop_
_entity.id
_entity.type
_entity.pdbx_description
1 polymer ?
#
loop_
_entity_poly.entity_id
_entity_poly.type
_entity_poly.pdbx_seq_one_letter_code
_entity_poly.pdbx_strand_id
1 'polypeptide(L)'
;MAQVSKAGSYQFMQMTTIESIVAGGLGRSRVIFTPEFKGTKEAQMENLFSLTGINLQNVRANEETLLRYLQELQADGWDLVQLTPLTQTLQSAGSTGQGIFMTRYLLRKPK
;
A
#
# COMPACT_ATOMS: atom_id res chain seq x y z
N MET A 1 -5.18 27.85 17.16
CA MET A 1 -5.11 26.91 18.30
C MET A 1 -5.39 25.52 17.76
N ALA A 2 -4.40 24.63 17.76
CA ALA A 2 -4.63 23.25 17.38
C ALA A 2 -5.56 22.62 18.41
N GLN A 3 -6.74 22.19 17.98
CA GLN A 3 -7.61 21.34 18.78
C GLN A 3 -6.84 20.05 19.05
N VAL A 4 -6.24 19.94 20.25
CA VAL A 4 -5.82 18.65 20.78
C VAL A 4 -7.12 17.90 21.04
N SER A 5 -7.53 17.09 20.08
CA SER A 5 -8.73 16.28 20.19
C SER A 5 -8.65 15.49 21.49
N LYS A 6 -9.66 15.66 22.34
CA LYS A 6 -9.99 14.83 23.50
C LYS A 6 -9.62 13.38 23.19
N ALA A 7 -8.94 12.69 24.12
CA ALA A 7 -8.55 11.28 23.98
C ALA A 7 -9.79 10.38 23.83
N GLY A 8 -10.37 10.36 22.63
CA GLY A 8 -11.41 9.45 22.22
C GLY A 8 -10.77 8.09 21.97
N SER A 9 -11.51 7.03 22.26
CA SER A 9 -11.12 5.70 21.79
C SER A 9 -11.13 5.71 20.26
N TYR A 10 -10.02 5.32 19.64
CA TYR A 10 -9.91 5.16 18.19
C TYR A 10 -10.11 3.69 17.81
N GLN A 11 -10.60 3.48 16.59
CA GLN A 11 -10.38 2.24 15.85
C GLN A 11 -9.30 2.47 14.80
N PHE A 12 -8.55 1.42 14.48
CA PHE A 12 -7.42 1.46 13.57
C PHE A 12 -7.64 0.53 12.39
N MET A 13 -7.12 0.94 11.24
CA MET A 13 -7.04 0.14 10.04
C MET A 13 -5.64 0.29 9.45
N GLN A 14 -5.13 -0.78 8.86
CA GLN A 14 -3.93 -0.75 8.05
C GLN A 14 -4.29 -1.01 6.59
N MET A 15 -4.01 -0.04 5.73
CA MET A 15 -3.89 -0.28 4.29
C MET A 15 -2.42 -0.58 4.01
N THR A 16 -2.12 -1.64 3.26
CA THR A 16 -0.74 -2.04 2.93
C THR A 16 -0.61 -2.21 1.43
N THR A 17 0.34 -1.55 0.81
CA THR A 17 0.71 -1.83 -0.58
C THR A 17 1.87 -2.81 -0.59
N ILE A 18 1.82 -3.79 -1.47
CA ILE A 18 2.91 -4.71 -1.78
C ILE A 18 3.17 -4.58 -3.27
N GLU A 19 4.39 -4.20 -3.64
CA GLU A 19 4.83 -4.07 -5.02
C GLU A 19 5.98 -5.03 -5.27
N SER A 20 5.75 -5.96 -6.20
CA SER A 20 6.67 -7.05 -6.46
C SER A 20 7.72 -6.66 -7.50
N ILE A 21 8.98 -6.94 -7.18
CA ILE A 21 10.13 -6.83 -8.08
C ILE A 21 10.49 -8.25 -8.51
N VAL A 22 9.62 -8.89 -9.30
CA VAL A 22 9.93 -10.20 -9.90
C VAL A 22 10.15 -9.99 -11.37
N ALA A 23 11.35 -10.34 -11.84
CA ALA A 23 11.71 -10.26 -13.25
C ALA A 23 10.70 -11.03 -14.11
N GLY A 24 10.38 -10.48 -15.29
CA GLY A 24 9.39 -11.07 -16.20
C GLY A 24 7.92 -10.82 -15.83
N GLY A 25 7.64 -9.95 -14.84
CA GLY A 25 6.27 -9.51 -14.55
C GLY A 25 5.38 -10.58 -13.91
N LEU A 26 5.97 -11.62 -13.32
CA LEU A 26 5.24 -12.68 -12.59
C LEU A 26 4.86 -12.27 -11.16
N GLY A 27 5.20 -11.06 -10.76
CA GLY A 27 4.80 -10.46 -9.49
C GLY A 27 3.29 -10.36 -9.35
N ARG A 28 2.81 -10.25 -8.11
CA ARG A 28 1.39 -10.02 -7.82
C ARG A 28 1.25 -8.87 -6.84
N SER A 29 1.54 -7.67 -7.34
CA SER A 29 1.36 -6.43 -6.58
C SER A 29 -0.10 -6.29 -6.12
N ARG A 30 -0.31 -5.75 -4.93
CA ARG A 30 -1.65 -5.64 -4.32
C ARG A 30 -1.72 -4.58 -3.25
N VAL A 31 -2.93 -4.09 -3.02
CA VAL A 31 -3.34 -3.38 -1.80
C VAL A 31 -4.04 -4.38 -0.88
N ILE A 32 -3.74 -4.36 0.42
CA ILE A 32 -4.37 -5.17 1.46
C ILE A 32 -4.98 -4.24 2.51
N PHE A 33 -6.20 -4.54 2.97
CA PHE A 33 -6.87 -3.82 4.04
C PHE A 33 -7.03 -4.73 5.26
N THR A 34 -6.71 -4.20 6.45
CA THR A 34 -6.89 -4.93 7.72
C THR A 34 -7.39 -3.97 8.81
N PRO A 35 -8.66 -4.08 9.27
CA PRO A 35 -9.71 -4.96 8.76
C PRO A 35 -10.13 -4.61 7.32
N GLU A 36 -11.01 -5.41 6.72
CA GLU A 36 -11.52 -5.15 5.36
C GLU A 36 -12.19 -3.77 5.26
N PHE A 37 -11.96 -3.08 4.14
CA PHE A 37 -12.58 -1.79 3.86
C PHE A 37 -13.78 -2.01 2.92
N LYS A 38 -15.00 -1.79 3.44
CA LYS A 38 -16.25 -1.98 2.68
C LYS A 38 -16.32 -3.36 2.00
N GLY A 39 -15.93 -4.42 2.72
CA GLY A 39 -15.88 -5.80 2.22
C GLY A 39 -14.67 -6.13 1.34
N THR A 40 -13.80 -5.17 1.04
CA THR A 40 -12.57 -5.39 0.27
C THR A 40 -11.43 -5.78 1.21
N LYS A 41 -10.91 -7.00 1.04
CA LYS A 41 -9.72 -7.50 1.75
C LYS A 41 -8.43 -7.19 0.99
N GLU A 42 -8.47 -7.34 -0.32
CA GLU A 42 -7.36 -7.04 -1.21
C GLU A 42 -7.84 -6.50 -2.57
N ALA A 43 -6.99 -5.72 -3.23
CA ALA A 43 -7.18 -5.24 -4.58
C ALA A 43 -5.88 -5.40 -5.38
N GLN A 44 -5.98 -5.75 -6.66
CA GLN A 44 -4.81 -5.93 -7.52
C GLN A 44 -4.16 -4.58 -7.86
N MET A 45 -2.84 -4.61 -8.03
CA MET A 45 -2.04 -3.51 -8.57
C MET A 45 -1.23 -4.03 -9.75
N GLU A 46 -0.83 -3.11 -10.62
CA GLU A 46 0.01 -3.41 -11.76
C GLU A 46 1.44 -3.79 -11.34
N ASN A 47 2.07 -4.64 -12.14
CA ASN A 47 3.47 -5.00 -11.94
C ASN A 47 4.40 -3.89 -12.42
N LEU A 48 5.33 -3.46 -11.57
CA LEU A 48 6.23 -2.35 -11.91
C LEU A 48 7.36 -2.76 -12.85
N PHE A 49 7.79 -4.02 -12.82
CA PHE A 49 8.98 -4.49 -13.53
C PHE A 49 8.63 -5.49 -14.64
N SER A 50 9.26 -5.30 -15.80
CA SER A 50 9.28 -6.22 -16.93
C SER A 50 10.71 -6.69 -17.22
N LEU A 51 10.91 -7.46 -18.30
CA LEU A 51 12.26 -7.80 -18.78
C LEU A 51 13.03 -6.59 -19.31
N THR A 52 12.35 -5.50 -19.69
CA THR A 52 12.94 -4.29 -20.27
C THR A 52 13.18 -3.19 -19.23
N GLY A 53 12.82 -3.42 -17.97
CA GLY A 53 12.97 -2.47 -16.87
C GLY A 53 11.65 -2.06 -16.24
N ILE A 54 11.60 -0.83 -15.71
CA ILE A 54 10.42 -0.31 -15.02
C ILE A 54 9.35 0.18 -16.02
N ASN A 55 8.09 -0.15 -15.77
CA ASN A 55 6.94 0.35 -16.51
C ASN A 55 6.33 1.57 -15.80
N LEU A 56 6.65 2.77 -16.30
CA LEU A 56 6.16 4.04 -15.73
C LEU A 56 4.64 4.25 -15.88
N GLN A 57 3.99 3.58 -16.84
CA GLN A 57 2.53 3.62 -16.95
C GLN A 57 1.90 2.84 -15.79
N ASN A 58 2.48 1.69 -15.44
CA ASN A 58 2.03 0.88 -14.31
C ASN A 58 2.29 1.59 -12.98
N VAL A 59 3.40 2.32 -12.85
CA VAL A 59 3.65 3.20 -11.69
C VAL A 59 2.50 4.21 -11.54
N ARG A 60 2.16 4.93 -12.62
CA ARG A 60 1.07 5.92 -12.58
C ARG A 60 -0.29 5.28 -12.25
N ALA A 61 -0.62 4.15 -12.87
CA ALA A 61 -1.89 3.45 -12.60
C ALA A 61 -2.01 2.98 -11.14
N ASN A 62 -0.88 2.56 -10.55
CA ASN A 62 -0.79 2.22 -9.13
C ASN A 62 -0.98 3.46 -8.26
N GLU A 63 -0.31 4.57 -8.55
CA GLU A 63 -0.49 5.84 -7.83
C GLU A 63 -1.95 6.32 -7.86
N GLU A 64 -2.60 6.26 -9.01
CA GLU A 64 -4.03 6.59 -9.15
C GLU A 64 -4.91 5.68 -8.26
N THR A 65 -4.59 4.39 -8.19
CA THR A 65 -5.29 3.44 -7.31
C THR A 65 -5.08 3.74 -5.83
N LEU A 66 -3.86 4.04 -5.41
CA LEU A 66 -3.55 4.42 -4.03
C LEU A 66 -4.26 5.71 -3.63
N LEU A 67 -4.22 6.73 -4.50
CA LEU A 67 -4.88 8.02 -4.25
C LEU A 67 -6.39 7.86 -4.16
N ARG A 68 -7.00 7.03 -5.01
CA ARG A 68 -8.44 6.71 -4.93
C ARG A 68 -8.80 6.12 -3.58
N TYR A 69 -8.06 5.11 -3.11
CA TYR A 69 -8.35 4.51 -1.80
C TYR A 69 -8.12 5.46 -0.63
N LEU A 70 -7.07 6.29 -0.67
CA LEU A 70 -6.85 7.31 0.36
C LEU A 70 -8.00 8.33 0.41
N GLN A 71 -8.51 8.74 -0.75
CA GLN A 71 -9.69 9.63 -0.83
C GLN A 71 -10.95 8.94 -0.31
N GLU A 72 -11.19 7.68 -0.67
CA GLU A 72 -12.34 6.92 -0.18
C GLU A 72 -12.29 6.70 1.34
N LEU A 73 -11.10 6.38 1.88
CA LEU A 73 -10.86 6.24 3.32
C LEU A 73 -11.09 7.56 4.05
N GLN A 74 -10.56 8.67 3.52
CA GLN A 74 -10.77 10.00 4.09
C GLN A 74 -12.24 10.40 4.06
N ALA A 75 -12.94 10.16 2.96
CA ALA A 75 -14.38 10.42 2.83
C ALA A 75 -15.21 9.56 3.79
N ASP A 76 -14.73 8.35 4.13
CA ASP A 76 -15.33 7.48 5.15
C ASP A 76 -14.95 7.91 6.59
N GLY A 77 -14.09 8.91 6.76
CA GLY A 77 -13.69 9.45 8.08
C GLY A 77 -12.46 8.77 8.70
N TRP A 78 -11.68 8.05 7.91
CA TRP A 78 -10.36 7.55 8.32
C TRP A 78 -9.29 8.61 8.09
N ASP A 79 -8.58 8.96 9.14
CA ASP A 79 -7.41 9.83 9.09
C ASP A 79 -6.14 9.01 8.95
N LEU A 80 -5.27 9.38 8.00
CA LEU A 80 -3.92 8.84 7.91
C LEU A 80 -3.09 9.33 9.11
N VAL A 81 -2.49 8.38 9.82
CA VAL A 81 -1.67 8.64 11.02
C VAL A 81 -0.20 8.48 10.72
N GLN A 82 0.17 7.42 9.99
CA GLN A 82 1.56 7.07 9.76
C GLN A 82 1.74 6.32 8.44
N LEU A 83 2.86 6.60 7.79
CA LEU A 83 3.38 5.86 6.64
C LEU A 83 4.69 5.18 7.03
N THR A 84 4.78 3.88 6.78
CA THR A 84 6.00 3.09 7.05
C THR A 84 6.39 2.30 5.80
N PRO A 85 7.43 2.73 5.05
CA PRO A 85 7.96 1.97 3.93
C PRO A 85 8.91 0.85 4.41
N LEU A 86 8.95 -0.25 3.67
CA LEU A 86 9.89 -1.35 3.80
C LEU A 86 10.33 -1.80 2.40
N THR A 87 11.62 -2.05 2.23
CA THR A 87 12.15 -2.76 1.07
C THR A 87 12.79 -4.05 1.55
N GLN A 88 12.40 -5.17 0.95
CA GLN A 88 13.04 -6.46 1.19
C GLN A 88 13.51 -7.04 -0.15
N THR A 89 14.83 -7.22 -0.30
CA THR A 89 15.40 -7.97 -1.41
C THR A 89 15.65 -9.41 -0.97
N LEU A 90 15.23 -10.38 -1.78
CA LEU A 90 15.62 -11.77 -1.58
C LEU A 90 16.95 -11.99 -2.30
N GLN A 91 18.02 -12.22 -1.53
CA GLN A 91 19.27 -12.69 -2.09
C GLN A 91 19.23 -14.22 -2.16
N SER A 92 19.31 -14.77 -3.38
CA SER A 92 19.53 -16.20 -3.59
C SER A 92 20.82 -16.38 -4.36
N ALA A 93 21.82 -17.01 -3.71
CA ALA A 93 23.07 -17.49 -4.32
C ALA A 93 23.71 -16.51 -5.34
N GLY A 94 23.87 -15.23 -4.99
CA GLY A 94 24.52 -14.23 -5.84
C GLY A 94 23.66 -13.59 -6.93
N SER A 95 22.37 -13.96 -7.04
CA SER A 95 21.41 -13.31 -7.93
C SER A 95 20.49 -12.35 -7.18
N THR A 96 20.48 -11.07 -7.59
CA THR A 96 19.55 -10.04 -7.10
C THR A 96 18.39 -9.94 -8.09
N GLY A 97 17.48 -10.92 -8.09
CA GLY A 97 16.38 -10.98 -9.07
C GLY A 97 14.98 -10.82 -8.51
N GLN A 98 14.82 -10.87 -7.18
CA GLN A 98 13.53 -10.84 -6.51
C GLN A 98 13.53 -9.89 -5.32
N GLY A 99 12.47 -9.10 -5.21
CA GLY A 99 12.26 -8.21 -4.07
C GLY A 99 10.82 -7.80 -3.93
N ILE A 100 10.52 -7.20 -2.79
CA ILE A 100 9.22 -6.65 -2.44
C ILE A 100 9.45 -5.26 -1.86
N PHE A 101 8.75 -4.27 -2.42
CA PHE A 101 8.47 -3.02 -1.73
C PHE A 101 7.14 -3.15 -1.02
N MET A 102 7.08 -2.65 0.22
CA MET A 102 5.85 -2.64 1.00
C MET A 102 5.71 -1.30 1.70
N THR A 103 4.54 -0.68 1.60
CA THR A 103 4.23 0.54 2.36
C THR A 103 3.00 0.32 3.21
N ARG A 104 3.11 0.59 4.51
CA ARG A 104 2.00 0.49 5.47
C ARG A 104 1.46 1.88 5.79
N TYR A 105 0.17 2.03 5.62
CA TYR A 105 -0.61 3.22 5.90
C TYR A 105 -1.44 2.90 7.14
N LEU A 106 -1.03 3.41 8.30
CA LEU A 106 -1.82 3.29 9.52
C LEU A 106 -2.85 4.41 9.53
N LEU A 107 -4.12 4.03 9.56
CA LEU A 107 -5.25 4.94 9.64
C LEU A 107 -5.97 4.78 10.98
N ARG A 108 -6.62 5.86 11.42
CA ARG A 108 -7.51 5.84 12.58
C ARG A 108 -8.83 6.52 12.27
N LYS A 109 -9.87 6.10 12.95
CA LYS A 109 -11.19 6.75 12.95
C LYS A 109 -11.67 6.81 14.40
N PRO A 110 -12.28 7.92 14.86
CA PRO A 110 -12.96 7.92 16.16
C PRO A 110 -13.96 6.77 16.25
N LYS A 111 -14.09 6.14 17.42
CA LYS A 111 -15.21 5.23 17.68
C LYS A 111 -16.51 5.98 17.85
#